data_AF-A0A0D0D8I6-F1
#
_entry.id   AF-A0A0D0D8I6-F1
#
_cell.length_a   1.000
_cell.length_b   1.000
_cell.length_c   1.000
_cell.angle_alpha   90.00
_cell.angle_beta   90.00
_cell.angle_gamma   90.00
#
_symmetry.space_group_name_H-M   'P 1'
#
loop_
_entity.id
_entity.type
_entity.pdbx_description
1 polymer ?
#
loop_
_entity_poly.entity_id
_entity_poly.type
_entity_poly.pdbx_seq_one_letter_code
_entity_poly.pdbx_strand_id
1 'polypeptide(L)'
;MSKNSSELTGVELILHDMCPKTCHAFTGPYSTLDKCHISQTSQWNEEKLQGPNGCVKVPTQQFTTISVSPQFQACSCSPESAHEKCYL
;
A
#
# COMPACT_ATOMS: atom_id res chain seq x y z
N MET A 1 11.94 -25.24 3.40
CA MET A 1 11.78 -23.77 3.29
C MET A 1 10.29 -23.48 3.15
N SER A 2 9.70 -22.69 4.06
CA SER A 2 8.29 -22.28 3.97
C SER A 2 8.18 -21.16 2.94
N LYS A 3 7.37 -21.34 1.89
CA LYS A 3 7.10 -20.27 0.92
C LYS A 3 6.21 -19.21 1.57
N ASN A 4 6.50 -17.94 1.31
CA ASN A 4 5.65 -16.82 1.75
C ASN A 4 4.45 -16.63 0.79
N SER A 5 3.46 -15.81 1.18
CA SER A 5 2.20 -15.67 0.44
C SER A 5 2.39 -15.16 -1.00
N SER A 6 3.34 -14.26 -1.22
CA SER A 6 3.66 -13.72 -2.55
C SER A 6 4.31 -14.77 -3.46
N GLU A 7 5.19 -15.63 -2.94
CA GLU A 7 5.78 -16.76 -3.69
C GLU A 7 4.74 -17.80 -4.12
N LEU A 8 3.63 -17.93 -3.39
CA LEU A 8 2.57 -18.88 -3.70
C LEU A 8 1.52 -18.31 -4.65
N THR A 9 1.17 -17.03 -4.51
CA THR A 9 0.04 -16.40 -5.23
C THR A 9 0.48 -15.48 -6.37
N GLY A 10 1.74 -15.07 -6.42
CA GLY A 10 2.21 -14.00 -7.30
C GLY A 10 1.63 -12.63 -6.95
N VAL A 11 0.89 -12.51 -5.84
CA VAL A 11 0.30 -11.25 -5.37
C VAL A 11 1.24 -10.59 -4.37
N GLU A 12 1.82 -9.48 -4.78
CA GLU A 12 2.60 -8.62 -3.90
C GLU A 12 1.71 -7.59 -3.20
N LEU A 13 1.91 -7.45 -1.89
CA LEU A 13 1.24 -6.48 -1.05
C LEU A 13 2.07 -5.20 -1.01
N ILE A 14 1.48 -4.07 -1.41
CA ILE A 14 2.15 -2.77 -1.38
C ILE A 14 1.68 -2.01 -0.16
N LEU A 15 2.60 -1.64 0.73
CA LEU A 15 2.30 -0.83 1.90
C LEU A 15 2.41 0.65 1.59
N HIS A 16 1.44 1.42 2.08
CA HIS A 16 1.39 2.86 1.94
C HIS A 16 1.06 3.53 3.26
N ASP A 17 1.79 4.59 3.56
CA ASP A 17 1.56 5.41 4.73
C ASP A 17 0.22 6.14 4.60
N MET A 18 -0.50 6.30 5.71
CA MET A 18 -1.80 6.95 5.72
C MET A 18 -2.02 7.79 6.98
N CYS A 19 -2.90 8.77 6.85
CA CYS A 19 -3.33 9.57 7.98
C CYS A 19 -4.19 8.71 8.94
N PRO A 20 -3.88 8.68 10.24
CA PRO A 20 -4.65 7.87 11.20
C PRO A 20 -6.07 8.40 11.47
N LYS A 21 -6.37 9.66 11.09
CA LYS A 21 -7.70 10.26 11.31
C LYS A 21 -8.64 10.15 10.11
N THR A 22 -8.09 10.26 8.90
CA THR A 22 -8.90 10.38 7.67
C THR A 22 -8.67 9.24 6.69
N CYS A 23 -7.74 8.33 6.99
CA CYS A 23 -7.28 7.29 6.09
C CYS A 23 -6.71 7.79 4.77
N HIS A 24 -6.40 9.08 4.66
CA HIS A 24 -5.81 9.66 3.46
C HIS A 24 -4.40 9.11 3.23
N ALA A 25 -4.16 8.52 2.06
CA ALA A 25 -2.90 7.92 1.67
C ALA A 25 -1.84 8.98 1.29
N PHE A 26 -0.62 8.83 1.77
CA PHE A 26 0.53 9.66 1.38
C PHE A 26 1.22 9.06 0.15
N THR A 27 0.50 9.02 -0.96
CA THR A 27 0.97 8.45 -2.22
C THR A 27 0.88 9.46 -3.36
N GLY A 28 1.60 9.21 -4.46
CA GLY A 28 1.56 10.05 -5.66
C GLY A 28 1.88 11.52 -5.36
N PRO A 29 1.02 12.48 -5.75
CA PRO A 29 1.23 13.92 -5.49
C PRO A 29 1.39 14.28 -4.01
N TYR A 30 0.91 13.44 -3.10
CA TYR A 30 0.97 13.66 -1.66
C TYR A 30 2.13 12.94 -0.97
N SER A 31 2.97 12.23 -1.73
CA SER A 31 4.08 11.41 -1.20
C SER A 31 5.13 12.20 -0.42
N THR A 32 5.27 13.50 -0.68
CA THR A 32 6.23 14.37 0.01
C THR A 32 5.64 15.09 1.21
N LEU A 33 4.35 14.88 1.53
CA LEU A 33 3.71 15.55 2.66
C LEU A 33 3.95 14.78 3.96
N ASP A 34 4.49 15.45 4.97
CA ASP A 34 4.62 14.89 6.32
C ASP A 34 3.30 14.98 7.14
N LYS A 35 2.36 15.81 6.69
CA LYS A 35 1.08 16.05 7.37
C LYS A 35 -0.08 15.92 6.40
N CYS A 36 -1.18 15.36 6.88
CA CYS A 36 -2.39 15.22 6.09
C CYS A 36 -2.93 16.60 5.69
N HIS A 37 -3.18 16.83 4.40
CA HIS A 37 -3.72 18.11 3.95
C HIS A 37 -5.15 18.38 4.48
N ILE A 38 -5.89 17.32 4.86
CA ILE A 38 -7.27 17.40 5.38
C ILE A 38 -7.26 17.72 6.87
N SER A 39 -6.52 16.95 7.68
CA SER A 39 -6.60 16.99 9.14
C SER A 39 -5.37 17.61 9.83
N GLN A 40 -4.34 17.97 9.06
CA GLN A 40 -3.04 18.47 9.51
C GLN A 40 -2.29 17.53 10.49
N THR A 41 -2.78 16.29 10.64
CA THR A 41 -2.17 15.29 11.52
C THR A 41 -0.91 14.73 10.87
N SER A 42 0.16 14.60 11.66
CA SER A 42 1.43 14.01 11.24
C SER A 42 1.25 12.57 10.79
N GLN A 43 1.93 12.18 9.71
CA GLN A 43 2.01 10.78 9.31
C GLN A 43 2.98 9.98 10.19
N TRP A 44 3.90 10.66 10.88
CA TRP A 44 4.94 10.03 11.68
C TRP A 44 4.49 9.76 13.10
N ASN A 45 5.05 8.69 13.69
CA ASN A 45 4.98 8.44 15.11
C ASN A 45 5.95 9.39 15.82
N GLU A 46 5.41 10.42 16.46
CA GLU A 46 6.19 11.49 17.10
C GLU A 46 7.10 10.99 18.24
N GLU A 47 6.68 9.95 18.98
CA GLU A 47 7.49 9.35 20.04
C GLU A 47 8.76 8.72 19.49
N LYS A 48 8.64 7.98 18.37
CA LYS A 48 9.79 7.37 17.68
C LYS A 48 10.64 8.41 16.93
N LEU A 49 10.01 9.48 16.48
CA LEU A 49 10.69 10.58 15.80
C LEU A 49 11.56 11.41 16.75
N GLN A 50 11.14 11.57 18.01
CA GLN A 50 11.88 12.32 19.04
C GLN A 50 12.67 11.41 20.00
N GLY A 51 12.82 10.12 19.65
CA GLY A 51 13.37 9.11 20.54
C GLY A 51 14.86 9.32 20.88
N PRO A 52 15.32 8.78 22.03
CA PRO A 52 16.69 8.94 22.50
C PRO A 52 17.75 8.32 21.58
N ASN A 53 17.34 7.41 20.69
CA ASN A 53 18.22 6.72 19.72
C ASN A 53 18.30 7.45 18.36
N GLY A 54 17.76 8.66 18.27
CA GLY A 54 17.76 9.49 17.06
C GLY A 54 16.40 9.57 16.37
N CYS A 55 16.36 10.38 15.31
CA CYS A 55 15.13 10.72 14.59
C CYS A 55 14.73 9.61 13.62
N VAL A 56 13.89 8.66 14.09
CA VAL A 56 13.40 7.55 13.27
C VAL A 56 12.02 7.89 12.72
N LYS A 57 11.94 8.05 11.39
CA LYS A 57 10.65 8.22 10.69
C LYS A 57 9.95 6.87 10.57
N VAL A 58 8.99 6.65 11.45
CA VAL A 58 8.08 5.49 11.40
C VAL A 58 6.66 6.00 11.18
N PRO A 59 5.94 5.54 10.15
CA PRO A 59 4.56 5.95 9.95
C PRO A 59 3.68 5.47 11.10
N THR A 60 2.73 6.30 11.52
CA THR A 60 1.77 5.98 12.57
C THR A 60 0.78 4.90 12.12
N GLN A 61 0.39 4.92 10.83
CA GLN A 61 -0.52 3.95 10.24
C GLN A 61 -0.16 3.73 8.78
N GLN A 62 -0.34 2.48 8.32
CA GLN A 62 -0.18 2.09 6.91
C GLN A 62 -1.41 1.28 6.48
N PHE A 63 -1.71 1.32 5.17
CA PHE A 63 -2.65 0.38 4.55
C PHE A 63 -1.96 -0.41 3.45
N THR A 64 -2.61 -1.49 3.07
CA THR A 64 -2.15 -2.40 2.03
C THR A 64 -2.95 -2.21 0.76
N THR A 65 -2.26 -1.98 -0.35
CA THR A 65 -2.81 -2.12 -1.70
C THR A 65 -2.53 -3.53 -2.22
N ILE A 66 -3.60 -4.26 -2.55
CA ILE A 66 -3.52 -5.53 -3.25
C ILE A 66 -3.58 -5.22 -4.74
N SER A 67 -2.50 -5.52 -5.48
CA SER A 67 -2.50 -5.31 -6.92
C SER A 67 -3.48 -6.25 -7.61
N VAL A 68 -4.33 -5.70 -8.48
CA VAL A 68 -5.31 -6.49 -9.26
C VAL A 68 -4.67 -7.08 -10.51
N SER A 69 -3.52 -6.56 -10.95
CA SER A 69 -2.83 -6.98 -12.18
C SER A 69 -2.54 -8.49 -12.24
N PRO A 70 -2.02 -9.16 -11.19
CA PRO A 70 -1.82 -10.62 -11.22
C PRO A 70 -3.13 -11.39 -11.42
N GLN A 71 -4.22 -10.91 -10.83
CA GLN A 71 -5.55 -11.50 -11.02
C GLN A 71 -6.02 -11.32 -12.48
N PHE A 72 -5.84 -10.12 -13.04
CA PHE A 72 -6.14 -9.86 -14.44
C PHE A 72 -5.33 -10.73 -15.39
N GLN A 73 -4.02 -10.89 -15.15
CA GLN A 73 -3.17 -11.79 -15.92
C GLN A 73 -3.68 -13.23 -15.82
N ALA A 74 -3.94 -13.73 -14.61
CA ALA A 74 -4.37 -15.11 -14.37
C ALA A 74 -5.64 -15.48 -15.15
N CYS A 75 -6.70 -14.67 -15.10
CA CYS A 75 -7.89 -14.96 -15.91
C CYS A 75 -7.82 -14.46 -17.36
N SER A 76 -6.65 -14.05 -17.86
CA SER A 76 -6.41 -13.85 -19.30
C SER A 76 -5.46 -14.92 -19.86
N CYS A 77 -5.08 -15.92 -19.05
CA CYS A 77 -4.15 -16.97 -19.43
C CYS A 77 -4.73 -17.99 -20.43
N SER A 78 -6.06 -18.10 -20.57
CA SER A 78 -6.68 -18.97 -21.57
C SER A 78 -7.47 -18.14 -22.60
N PRO A 79 -7.55 -18.59 -23.87
CA PRO A 79 -8.34 -17.90 -24.88
C PRO A 79 -9.81 -17.74 -24.50
N GLU A 80 -10.38 -18.74 -23.81
CA GLU A 80 -11.76 -18.74 -23.32
C GLU A 80 -11.96 -17.67 -22.23
N SER A 81 -11.12 -17.67 -21.19
CA SER A 81 -11.19 -16.69 -20.10
C SER A 81 -10.85 -15.25 -20.55
N ALA A 82 -9.95 -15.11 -21.54
CA ALA A 82 -9.66 -13.82 -22.15
C ALA A 82 -10.85 -13.28 -22.96
N HIS A 83 -11.54 -14.14 -23.70
CA HIS A 83 -12.72 -13.76 -24.48
C HIS A 83 -13.88 -13.31 -23.58
N GLU A 84 -14.12 -13.98 -22.45
CA GLU A 84 -15.13 -13.55 -21.46
C GLU A 84 -14.85 -12.15 -20.88
N LYS A 85 -13.58 -11.74 -20.80
CA LYS A 85 -13.18 -10.42 -20.28
C LYS A 85 -13.28 -9.28 -21.29
N CYS A 86 -13.33 -9.56 -22.59
CA CYS A 86 -13.41 -8.53 -23.64
C CYS A 86 -14.79 -7.83 -23.72
N TYR A 87 -15.72 -8.15 -22.83
CA TYR A 87 -17.07 -7.59 -22.78
C TYR A 87 -17.27 -6.47 -21.74
N LEU A 88 -16.19 -5.95 -21.16
CA LEU A 88 -16.16 -4.66 -20.44
C LEU A 88 -15.55 -3.57 -21.32
#